data_AF-A0A9X1HIR4-F1
#
_entry.id   AF-A0A9X1HIR4-F1
#
_cell.length_a   1.000
_cell.length_b   1.000
_cell.length_c   1.000
_cell.angle_alpha   90.00
_cell.angle_beta   90.00
_cell.angle_gamma   90.00
#
_symmetry.space_group_name_H-M   'P 1'
#
loop_
_entity.id
_entity.type
_entity.pdbx_description
1 polymer ?
#
loop_
_entity_poly.entity_id
_entity_poly.type
_entity_poly.pdbx_seq_one_letter_code
_entity_poly.pdbx_strand_id
1 'polypeptide(L)'
;MSLSESFVMKTVEIESKLDTLYESTPAARINSKFLSDIGFEKPNDVLYEALLKDLGLIDKDSIPTDRYKRFKHKNMNRIIIAEAIKDAYSDLFELNPSAQNLNTNDLKHELRRIVSEKKSDTLVSFISNTFSALASYADWDGYEVYLKGELEKADENDASDEFIDDLITGYSRESTKAKAVDVVSEEKLVETKEKVLATAGDADVMEADIDAEYGDISVDEDSGDDLIEGDYDQPEPEAKREEHDEAGDAAGDDGSETEALDSKKDKSKKEEAGETESEEATKAEAEASDKKDKSDKDKKARSGKSEPATQSTGDMKVMVSRSMVSKADILLKLQRYDDALNAYSTLISKFGESDTDDDKNNVKKAVINRADILGKLDRDEEAVAAYEDMVKFLNGTSDDNERQLVSNAIVNRAGLYDKLEKLEEAAGAYEDVIRHLEKSKDNEDKNHVKKAVIRKADIYFKLEKFEDAAIAYSSVADLLKGSKDKEEIHLIATSLHRQGDLFGKTGNSEKSIAAYEKLLSDFEKNDDDRIRTMCREAVIKVAGVFENSDNPEDALKAHDRIISFLDGSDLQEEIELVSKAMYNKASLLEKLERFEEALDAHEQFITRFG
;
A
#
# COMPACT_ATOMS: atom_id res chain seq x y z
N MET A 1 -17.53 30.34 5.37
CA MET A 1 -16.51 31.39 5.36
C MET A 1 -16.00 31.62 6.77
N SER A 2 -14.95 30.86 7.11
CA SER A 2 -14.26 30.88 8.39
C SER A 2 -12.79 31.21 8.14
N LEU A 3 -12.30 32.18 8.92
CA LEU A 3 -10.89 32.42 9.11
C LEU A 3 -10.64 32.54 10.60
N SER A 4 -9.92 31.57 11.16
CA SER A 4 -9.50 31.62 12.56
C SER A 4 -8.62 32.84 12.78
N GLU A 5 -9.05 33.68 13.73
CA GLU A 5 -8.27 34.81 14.22
C GLU A 5 -7.49 34.45 15.50
N SER A 6 -7.67 33.24 16.03
CA SER A 6 -6.93 32.75 17.18
C SER A 6 -5.47 32.49 16.81
N PHE A 7 -4.58 32.83 17.74
CA PHE A 7 -3.14 32.66 17.56
C PHE A 7 -2.48 32.30 18.88
N VAL A 8 -1.31 31.70 18.80
CA VAL A 8 -0.45 31.47 19.96
C VAL A 8 0.84 32.27 19.83
N MET A 9 1.38 32.71 20.97
CA MET A 9 2.58 33.55 21.00
C MET A 9 3.88 32.77 20.72
N LYS A 10 3.92 31.49 21.10
CA LYS A 10 5.09 30.61 20.93
C LYS A 10 4.73 29.42 20.07
N THR A 11 4.88 29.57 18.77
CA THR A 11 4.48 28.56 17.78
C THR A 11 5.34 27.30 17.80
N VAL A 12 6.59 27.41 18.27
CA VAL A 12 7.52 26.27 18.45
C VAL A 12 7.01 25.25 19.48
N GLU A 13 6.11 25.66 20.38
CA GLU A 13 5.56 24.75 21.41
C GLU A 13 4.27 24.06 20.94
N ILE A 14 3.70 24.39 19.76
CA ILE A 14 2.42 23.84 19.29
C ILE A 14 2.45 22.31 19.19
N GLU A 15 3.47 21.74 18.55
CA GLU A 15 3.61 20.28 18.40
C GLU A 15 3.57 19.57 19.76
N SER A 16 4.49 19.91 20.65
CA SER A 16 4.55 19.32 21.99
C SER A 16 3.25 19.50 22.80
N LYS A 17 2.55 20.63 22.63
CA LYS A 17 1.27 20.90 23.31
C LYS A 17 0.13 20.06 22.75
N LEU A 18 0.07 19.87 21.42
CA LEU A 18 -0.93 19.00 20.79
C LEU A 18 -0.66 17.53 21.12
N ASP A 19 0.59 17.09 21.14
CA ASP A 19 0.96 15.74 21.58
C ASP A 19 0.58 15.51 23.05
N THR A 20 0.84 16.49 23.93
CA THR A 20 0.42 16.41 25.33
C THR A 20 -1.10 16.30 25.47
N LEU A 21 -1.86 17.06 24.66
CA LEU A 21 -3.32 16.95 24.63
C LEU A 21 -3.77 15.56 24.11
N TYR A 22 -3.09 15.03 23.09
CA TYR A 22 -3.31 13.69 22.55
C TYR A 22 -2.95 12.56 23.52
N GLU A 23 -1.95 12.71 24.38
CA GLU A 23 -1.57 11.71 25.39
C GLU A 23 -2.39 11.82 26.69
N SER A 24 -3.05 12.96 26.92
CA SER A 24 -3.80 13.21 28.15
C SER A 24 -4.99 12.26 28.34
N THR A 25 -5.43 12.03 29.58
CA THR A 25 -6.68 11.30 29.82
C THR A 25 -7.88 12.14 29.34
N PRO A 26 -8.85 11.54 28.60
CA PRO A 26 -10.06 12.25 28.18
C PRO A 26 -10.78 12.93 29.35
N ALA A 27 -11.19 14.19 29.16
CA ALA A 27 -11.89 14.98 30.18
C ALA A 27 -13.24 15.44 29.64
N ALA A 28 -14.22 15.54 30.54
CA ALA A 28 -15.56 16.04 30.18
C ALA A 28 -15.56 17.52 29.75
N ARG A 29 -14.54 18.29 30.15
CA ARG A 29 -14.32 19.68 29.73
C ARG A 29 -12.82 19.98 29.58
N ILE A 30 -12.45 20.58 28.46
CA ILE A 30 -11.09 20.99 28.11
C ILE A 30 -11.02 22.51 28.20
N ASN A 31 -11.08 23.02 29.43
CA ASN A 31 -10.95 24.44 29.72
C ASN A 31 -9.53 24.79 30.19
N SER A 32 -9.24 26.07 30.36
CA SER A 32 -7.94 26.56 30.84
C SER A 32 -7.44 25.88 32.11
N LYS A 33 -8.34 25.43 33.00
CA LYS A 33 -7.96 24.68 34.21
C LYS A 33 -7.43 23.29 33.85
N PHE A 34 -8.18 22.52 33.06
CA PHE A 34 -7.73 21.21 32.58
C PHE A 34 -6.42 21.31 31.79
N LEU A 35 -6.32 22.28 30.88
CA LEU A 35 -5.09 22.51 30.12
C LEU A 35 -3.91 22.76 31.08
N SER A 36 -4.09 23.59 32.11
CA SER A 36 -3.06 23.80 33.13
C SER A 36 -2.68 22.52 33.86
N ASP A 37 -3.66 21.67 34.20
CA ASP A 37 -3.42 20.39 34.90
C ASP A 37 -2.58 19.41 34.08
N ILE A 38 -2.64 19.49 32.73
CA ILE A 38 -1.82 18.68 31.81
C ILE A 38 -0.56 19.39 31.31
N GLY A 39 -0.18 20.54 31.90
CA GLY A 39 1.11 21.20 31.61
C GLY A 39 1.03 22.50 30.78
N PHE A 40 -0.16 23.09 30.62
CA PHE A 40 -0.36 24.43 30.01
C PHE A 40 -0.31 25.54 31.07
N GLU A 41 0.83 25.62 31.77
CA GLU A 41 0.99 26.50 32.94
C GLU A 41 1.43 27.93 32.60
N LYS A 42 1.88 28.20 31.36
CA LYS A 42 2.43 29.53 31.02
C LYS A 42 1.29 30.54 30.78
N PRO A 43 1.50 31.83 31.08
CA PRO A 43 0.48 32.87 30.87
C PRO A 43 -0.09 32.95 29.45
N ASN A 44 0.70 32.57 28.44
CA ASN A 44 0.28 32.57 27.03
C ASN A 44 -0.47 31.30 26.63
N ASP A 45 -0.47 30.25 27.47
CA ASP A 45 -1.08 28.97 27.11
C ASP A 45 -2.62 29.03 27.18
N VAL A 46 -3.18 30.06 27.83
CA VAL A 46 -4.63 30.38 27.80
C VAL A 46 -5.15 30.56 26.37
N LEU A 47 -4.28 30.96 25.43
CA LEU A 47 -4.63 31.13 24.02
C LEU A 47 -4.94 29.80 23.32
N TYR A 48 -4.45 28.66 23.83
CA TYR A 48 -4.77 27.35 23.24
C TYR A 48 -6.24 27.00 23.40
N GLU A 49 -6.91 27.41 24.47
CA GLU A 49 -8.35 27.15 24.60
C GLU A 49 -9.14 27.82 23.45
N ALA A 50 -8.77 29.05 23.07
CA ALA A 50 -9.37 29.73 21.93
C ALA A 50 -9.02 29.05 20.60
N LEU A 51 -7.76 28.63 20.43
CA LEU A 51 -7.32 27.92 19.23
C LEU A 51 -8.05 26.58 19.05
N LEU A 52 -8.21 25.79 20.12
CA LEU A 52 -8.91 24.50 20.08
C LEU A 52 -10.39 24.66 19.74
N LYS A 53 -11.00 25.79 20.13
CA LYS A 53 -12.37 26.15 19.73
C LYS A 53 -12.46 26.46 18.24
N ASP A 54 -11.53 27.28 17.74
CA ASP A 54 -11.49 27.62 16.31
C ASP A 54 -11.21 26.40 15.42
N LEU A 55 -10.40 25.46 15.90
CA LEU A 55 -10.14 24.17 15.22
C LEU A 55 -11.31 23.17 15.32
N GLY A 56 -12.35 23.49 16.09
CA GLY A 56 -13.52 22.61 16.27
C GLY A 56 -13.24 21.35 17.09
N LEU A 57 -12.13 21.28 17.82
CA LEU A 57 -11.85 20.18 18.76
C LEU A 57 -12.72 20.31 20.02
N ILE A 58 -13.05 21.53 20.41
CA ILE A 58 -13.93 21.79 21.55
C ILE A 58 -14.98 22.81 21.18
N ASP A 59 -16.16 22.72 21.78
CA ASP A 59 -17.22 23.69 21.55
C ASP A 59 -16.99 24.99 22.35
N LYS A 60 -17.92 25.95 22.19
CA LYS A 60 -17.93 27.22 22.93
C LYS A 60 -17.92 27.05 24.46
N ASP A 61 -18.49 25.95 24.97
CA ASP A 61 -18.61 25.60 26.38
C ASP A 61 -17.44 24.72 26.89
N SER A 62 -16.42 24.55 26.02
CA SER A 62 -15.20 23.75 26.24
C SER A 62 -15.48 22.25 26.41
N ILE A 63 -16.55 21.76 25.79
CA ILE A 63 -16.91 20.34 25.74
C ILE A 63 -16.23 19.73 24.51
N PRO A 64 -15.58 18.55 24.65
CA PRO A 64 -15.00 17.85 23.50
C PRO A 64 -16.03 17.53 22.41
N THR A 65 -15.68 17.82 21.16
CA THR A 65 -16.52 17.47 19.99
C THR A 65 -16.22 16.05 19.50
N ASP A 66 -16.99 15.57 18.52
CA ASP A 66 -16.67 14.30 17.85
C ASP A 66 -15.33 14.36 17.11
N ARG A 67 -14.94 15.54 16.59
CA ARG A 67 -13.58 15.77 16.07
C ARG A 67 -12.52 15.53 17.14
N TYR A 68 -12.74 15.94 18.38
CA TYR A 68 -11.79 15.61 19.46
C TYR A 68 -11.75 14.12 19.78
N LYS A 69 -12.88 13.41 19.75
CA LYS A 69 -12.86 11.95 19.92
C LYS A 69 -12.00 11.29 18.83
N ARG A 70 -12.16 11.73 17.57
CA ARG A 70 -11.32 11.28 16.45
C ARG A 70 -9.85 11.65 16.62
N PHE A 71 -9.57 12.86 17.08
CA PHE A 71 -8.20 13.30 17.42
C PHE A 71 -7.53 12.37 18.46
N LYS A 72 -8.30 11.72 19.34
CA LYS A 72 -7.82 10.79 20.38
C LYS A 72 -7.69 9.34 19.91
N HIS A 73 -8.14 8.99 18.70
CA HIS A 73 -7.89 7.66 18.13
C HIS A 73 -6.43 7.50 17.74
N LYS A 74 -5.96 6.23 17.76
CA LYS A 74 -4.57 5.89 17.53
C LYS A 74 -4.11 6.43 16.17
N ASN A 75 -3.01 7.17 16.18
CA ASN A 75 -2.36 7.76 14.99
C ASN A 75 -3.22 8.74 14.18
N MET A 76 -4.36 9.22 14.70
CA MET A 76 -5.24 10.15 13.99
C MET A 76 -5.00 11.63 14.34
N ASN A 77 -4.23 11.93 15.39
CA ASN A 77 -4.06 13.29 15.90
C ASN A 77 -3.51 14.30 14.87
N ARG A 78 -2.58 13.89 14.00
CA ARG A 78 -1.99 14.76 12.97
C ARG A 78 -2.92 14.94 11.76
N ILE A 79 -3.65 13.87 11.38
CA ILE A 79 -4.66 13.87 10.32
C ILE A 79 -5.84 14.79 10.67
N ILE A 80 -6.37 14.64 11.88
CA ILE A 80 -7.51 15.44 12.34
C ILE A 80 -7.16 16.92 12.51
N ILE A 81 -5.88 17.25 12.74
CA ILE A 81 -5.43 18.65 12.72
C ILE A 81 -5.40 19.20 11.29
N ALA A 82 -5.04 18.42 10.27
CA ALA A 82 -5.12 18.85 8.87
C ALA A 82 -6.58 19.20 8.48
N GLU A 83 -7.53 18.31 8.82
CA GLU A 83 -8.98 18.55 8.67
C GLU A 83 -9.38 19.85 9.39
N ALA A 84 -9.00 19.98 10.66
CA ALA A 84 -9.34 21.16 11.45
C ALA A 84 -8.80 22.46 10.87
N ILE A 85 -7.62 22.43 10.24
CA ILE A 85 -7.03 23.60 9.59
C ILE A 85 -7.79 23.96 8.30
N LYS A 86 -8.18 22.98 7.49
CA LYS A 86 -8.98 23.22 6.25
C LYS A 86 -10.27 23.98 6.59
N ASP A 87 -10.95 23.57 7.66
CA ASP A 87 -12.18 24.20 8.12
C ASP A 87 -11.94 25.58 8.73
N ALA A 88 -11.00 25.66 9.67
CA ALA A 88 -10.75 26.89 10.42
C ALA A 88 -10.20 28.01 9.53
N TYR A 89 -9.59 27.66 8.40
CA TYR A 89 -9.00 28.59 7.43
C TYR A 89 -9.61 28.46 6.04
N SER A 90 -10.89 28.09 5.92
CA SER A 90 -11.57 27.85 4.64
C SER A 90 -11.36 29.01 3.64
N ASP A 91 -11.47 30.25 4.12
CA ASP A 91 -11.32 31.46 3.27
C ASP A 91 -9.91 31.60 2.68
N LEU A 92 -8.89 31.08 3.37
CA LEU A 92 -7.52 31.05 2.89
C LEU A 92 -7.33 29.98 1.81
N PHE A 93 -7.93 28.80 2.00
CA PHE A 93 -7.85 27.70 1.02
C PHE A 93 -8.68 27.96 -0.24
N GLU A 94 -9.81 28.69 -0.12
CA GLU A 94 -10.55 29.19 -1.28
C GLU A 94 -9.70 30.14 -2.15
N LEU A 95 -8.86 30.95 -1.50
CA LEU A 95 -7.96 31.87 -2.19
C LEU A 95 -6.72 31.16 -2.77
N ASN A 96 -6.19 30.17 -2.04
CA ASN A 96 -5.05 29.37 -2.42
C ASN A 96 -5.22 27.90 -1.95
N PRO A 97 -5.59 26.98 -2.86
CA PRO A 97 -5.82 25.57 -2.52
C PRO A 97 -4.62 24.87 -1.86
N SER A 98 -3.41 25.35 -2.12
CA SER A 98 -2.15 24.83 -1.58
C SER A 98 -1.57 25.72 -0.48
N ALA A 99 -2.41 26.41 0.30
CA ALA A 99 -1.99 27.34 1.34
C ALA A 99 -1.04 26.73 2.39
N GLN A 100 -1.13 25.42 2.63
CA GLN A 100 -0.25 24.67 3.53
C GLN A 100 1.22 24.67 3.09
N ASN A 101 1.49 24.84 1.79
CA ASN A 101 2.83 24.83 1.21
C ASN A 101 3.46 26.23 1.09
N LEU A 102 2.75 27.28 1.52
CA LEU A 102 3.24 28.65 1.42
C LEU A 102 4.29 28.95 2.49
N ASN A 103 5.36 29.64 2.09
CA ASN A 103 6.27 30.24 3.06
C ASN A 103 5.59 31.39 3.82
N THR A 104 6.15 31.77 4.96
CA THR A 104 5.57 32.76 5.88
C THR A 104 5.30 34.14 5.24
N ASN A 105 6.07 34.56 4.22
CA ASN A 105 5.85 35.86 3.58
C ASN A 105 4.68 35.82 2.61
N ASP A 106 4.58 34.75 1.81
CA ASP A 106 3.48 34.57 0.86
C ASP A 106 2.17 34.32 1.62
N LEU A 107 2.22 33.55 2.71
CA LEU A 107 1.08 33.35 3.60
C LEU A 107 0.57 34.67 4.22
N LYS A 108 1.47 35.57 4.65
CA LYS A 108 1.08 36.91 5.13
C LYS A 108 0.42 37.74 4.05
N HIS A 109 0.90 37.63 2.81
CA HIS A 109 0.32 38.34 1.67
C HIS A 109 -1.10 37.85 1.40
N GLU A 110 -1.32 36.53 1.37
CA GLU A 110 -2.66 35.96 1.16
C GLU A 110 -3.60 36.26 2.34
N LEU A 111 -3.14 36.10 3.59
CA LEU A 111 -3.92 36.49 4.76
C LEU A 111 -4.30 37.97 4.75
N ARG A 112 -3.44 38.85 4.22
CA ARG A 112 -3.75 40.29 4.10
C ARG A 112 -4.89 40.61 3.14
N ARG A 113 -5.19 39.72 2.20
CA ARG A 113 -6.30 39.87 1.25
C ARG A 113 -7.65 39.53 1.87
N ILE A 114 -7.67 38.66 2.88
CA ILE A 114 -8.90 38.18 3.54
C ILE A 114 -9.12 38.79 4.93
N VAL A 115 -8.06 39.08 5.68
CA VAL A 115 -8.15 39.72 6.99
C VAL A 115 -8.52 41.19 6.83
N SER A 116 -9.52 41.65 7.59
CA SER A 116 -9.99 43.04 7.59
C SER A 116 -8.86 44.06 7.67
N GLU A 117 -8.91 45.10 6.82
CA GLU A 117 -7.94 46.21 6.75
C GLU A 117 -7.66 46.89 8.11
N LYS A 118 -8.58 46.78 9.08
CA LYS A 118 -8.43 47.36 10.42
C LYS A 118 -7.50 46.57 11.34
N LYS A 119 -7.09 45.35 10.98
CA LYS A 119 -6.27 44.46 11.81
C LYS A 119 -4.77 44.73 11.61
N SER A 120 -4.01 44.83 12.70
CA SER A 120 -2.57 45.16 12.70
C SER A 120 -1.70 44.12 11.98
N ASP A 121 -0.57 44.54 11.39
CA ASP A 121 0.40 43.63 10.72
C ASP A 121 0.97 42.60 11.69
N THR A 122 1.10 42.97 12.96
CA THR A 122 1.55 42.09 14.03
C THR A 122 0.57 40.92 14.24
N LEU A 123 -0.73 41.19 14.25
CA LEU A 123 -1.75 40.15 14.40
C LEU A 123 -1.75 39.19 13.20
N VAL A 124 -1.68 39.71 11.98
CA VAL A 124 -1.55 38.86 10.78
C VAL A 124 -0.28 38.02 10.83
N SER A 125 0.82 38.57 11.36
CA SER A 125 2.02 37.77 11.58
C SER A 125 1.84 36.67 12.61
N PHE A 126 1.06 36.88 13.68
CA PHE A 126 0.79 35.82 14.65
C PHE A 126 -0.12 34.73 14.10
N ILE A 127 -1.17 35.12 13.36
CA ILE A 127 -2.05 34.17 12.66
C ILE A 127 -1.24 33.35 11.65
N SER A 128 -0.44 34.03 10.80
CA SER A 128 0.43 33.37 9.83
C SER A 128 1.40 32.38 10.49
N ASN A 129 2.09 32.79 11.56
CA ASN A 129 3.02 31.90 12.25
C ASN A 129 2.30 30.72 12.92
N THR A 130 1.09 30.94 13.44
CA THR A 130 0.27 29.88 14.07
C THR A 130 -0.20 28.88 13.02
N PHE A 131 -0.73 29.36 11.90
CA PHE A 131 -1.10 28.52 10.75
C PHE A 131 0.10 27.72 10.26
N SER A 132 1.26 28.35 10.02
CA SER A 132 2.45 27.64 9.54
C SER A 132 2.87 26.52 10.49
N ALA A 133 2.84 26.76 11.81
CA ALA A 133 3.21 25.74 12.78
C ALA A 133 2.17 24.62 12.92
N LEU A 134 0.88 24.93 12.79
CA LEU A 134 -0.18 23.91 12.70
C LEU A 134 -0.05 23.08 11.42
N ALA A 135 0.20 23.73 10.29
CA ALA A 135 0.38 23.08 9.00
C ALA A 135 1.64 22.19 8.97
N SER A 136 2.71 22.57 9.68
CA SER A 136 3.89 21.71 9.83
C SER A 136 3.66 20.51 10.76
N TYR A 137 2.70 20.59 11.69
CA TYR A 137 2.35 19.48 12.58
C TYR A 137 1.39 18.48 11.91
N ALA A 138 0.51 18.99 11.05
CA ALA A 138 -0.53 18.24 10.36
C ALA A 138 0.05 17.20 9.38
N ASP A 139 -0.62 16.05 9.33
CA ASP A 139 -0.38 15.01 8.33
C ASP A 139 -1.36 15.23 7.18
N TRP A 140 -0.89 15.93 6.14
CA TRP A 140 -1.70 16.29 4.98
C TRP A 140 -1.95 15.10 4.06
N ASP A 141 -0.96 14.24 3.88
CA ASP A 141 -1.07 13.06 3.01
C ASP A 141 -2.03 12.04 3.64
N GLY A 142 -1.92 11.80 4.95
CA GLY A 142 -2.87 10.97 5.69
C GLY A 142 -4.28 11.55 5.71
N TYR A 143 -4.44 12.88 5.69
CA TYR A 143 -5.73 13.54 5.58
C TYR A 143 -6.40 13.36 4.21
N GLU A 144 -5.67 13.49 3.11
CA GLU A 144 -6.24 13.25 1.78
C GLU A 144 -6.67 11.78 1.62
N VAL A 145 -5.88 10.83 2.14
CA VAL A 145 -6.23 9.39 2.17
C VAL A 145 -7.47 9.14 3.05
N TYR A 146 -7.52 9.74 4.24
CA TYR A 146 -8.66 9.63 5.15
C TYR A 146 -9.94 10.20 4.53
N LEU A 147 -9.87 11.40 3.95
CA LEU A 147 -11.00 12.05 3.29
C LEU A 147 -11.51 11.23 2.10
N LYS A 148 -10.60 10.66 1.29
CA LYS A 148 -10.95 9.76 0.17
C LYS A 148 -11.73 8.54 0.68
N GLY A 149 -11.24 7.88 1.72
CA GLY A 149 -11.92 6.72 2.30
C GLY A 149 -13.29 7.04 2.91
N GLU A 150 -13.46 8.22 3.52
CA GLU A 150 -14.77 8.64 4.04
C GLU A 150 -15.75 9.04 2.92
N LEU A 151 -15.25 9.61 1.82
CA LEU A 151 -16.05 9.91 0.63
C LEU A 151 -16.51 8.64 -0.10
N GLU A 152 -15.64 7.63 -0.20
CA GLU A 152 -15.97 6.31 -0.77
C GLU A 152 -17.06 5.62 0.06
N LYS A 153 -16.95 5.62 1.39
CA LYS A 153 -18.01 5.11 2.28
C LYS A 153 -19.32 5.89 2.17
N ALA A 154 -19.26 7.19 1.93
CA ALA A 154 -20.45 8.02 1.75
C ALA A 154 -21.16 7.71 0.42
N ASP A 155 -20.41 7.46 -0.65
CA ASP A 155 -20.93 7.07 -1.96
C ASP A 155 -21.53 5.64 -1.94
N GLU A 156 -20.86 4.70 -1.26
CA GLU A 156 -21.35 3.32 -1.07
C GLU A 156 -22.67 3.25 -0.28
N ASN A 157 -22.90 4.20 0.62
CA ASN A 157 -24.11 4.28 1.45
C ASN A 157 -25.22 5.18 0.87
N ASP A 158 -25.08 5.62 -0.40
CA ASP A 158 -26.01 6.55 -1.07
C ASP A 158 -26.28 7.80 -0.22
N ALA A 159 -25.22 8.32 0.43
CA ALA A 159 -25.33 9.47 1.32
C ALA A 159 -25.72 10.72 0.54
N SER A 160 -26.59 11.55 1.12
CA SER A 160 -27.09 12.75 0.44
C SER A 160 -25.96 13.69 0.01
N ASP A 161 -26.11 14.36 -1.13
CA ASP A 161 -25.17 15.39 -1.60
C ASP A 161 -24.88 16.47 -0.54
N GLU A 162 -25.81 16.75 0.37
CA GLU A 162 -25.64 17.68 1.50
C GLU A 162 -24.67 17.14 2.57
N PHE A 163 -24.65 15.83 2.80
CA PHE A 163 -23.69 15.15 3.68
C PHE A 163 -22.29 15.10 3.08
N ILE A 164 -22.20 14.88 1.76
CA ILE A 164 -20.94 14.91 1.01
C ILE A 164 -20.38 16.34 0.97
N ASP A 165 -21.23 17.35 0.79
CA ASP A 165 -20.84 18.77 0.87
C ASP A 165 -20.35 19.12 2.29
N ASP A 166 -21.02 18.66 3.35
CA ASP A 166 -20.57 18.84 4.75
C ASP A 166 -19.23 18.11 5.05
N LEU A 167 -18.97 16.96 4.41
CA LEU A 167 -17.73 16.20 4.55
C LEU A 167 -16.55 16.87 3.82
N ILE A 168 -16.81 17.49 2.66
CA ILE A 168 -15.82 18.22 1.85
C ILE A 168 -15.55 19.63 2.40
N THR A 169 -16.57 20.29 2.95
CA THR A 169 -16.50 21.69 3.41
C THR A 169 -16.27 21.85 4.92
N GLY A 170 -16.27 20.74 5.67
CA GLY A 170 -15.99 20.76 7.09
C GLY A 170 -17.21 21.05 7.94
N TYR A 171 -17.44 20.18 8.92
CA TYR A 171 -18.61 20.24 9.81
C TYR A 171 -18.64 21.55 10.65
N SER A 172 -19.54 22.50 10.32
CA SER A 172 -20.50 23.12 11.26
C SER A 172 -21.41 24.16 10.57
N ARG A 173 -22.67 23.80 10.31
CA ARG A 173 -23.79 24.74 10.09
C ARG A 173 -24.82 24.70 11.22
N GLU A 174 -24.39 24.81 12.48
CA GLU A 174 -25.29 25.18 13.58
C GLU A 174 -25.29 26.70 13.83
N SER A 175 -25.54 27.51 12.80
CA SER A 175 -25.90 28.93 12.95
C SER A 175 -26.25 29.55 11.60
N THR A 176 -27.46 29.28 11.07
CA THR A 176 -28.41 30.30 10.56
C THR A 176 -29.46 29.68 9.64
N LYS A 177 -30.68 29.49 10.17
CA LYS A 177 -31.91 29.58 9.36
C LYS A 177 -32.10 31.04 8.94
N ALA A 178 -31.86 31.38 7.66
CA ALA A 178 -32.71 32.27 6.84
C ALA A 178 -32.00 32.81 5.58
N LYS A 179 -32.63 32.55 4.42
CA LYS A 179 -32.71 33.35 3.18
C LYS A 179 -31.55 33.36 2.17
N ALA A 180 -32.00 33.17 0.92
CA ALA A 180 -31.46 33.48 -0.41
C ALA A 180 -30.63 32.34 -1.02
N VAL A 181 -31.14 31.49 -1.91
CA VAL A 181 -31.74 31.74 -3.24
C VAL A 181 -30.89 32.69 -4.09
N ASP A 182 -30.45 32.11 -5.20
CA ASP A 182 -29.96 32.67 -6.47
C ASP A 182 -28.43 32.79 -6.72
N VAL A 183 -28.03 31.96 -7.69
CA VAL A 183 -26.88 32.01 -8.61
C VAL A 183 -25.53 31.55 -8.10
N VAL A 184 -25.29 30.23 -8.18
CA VAL A 184 -24.14 29.67 -8.92
C VAL A 184 -24.59 28.35 -9.56
N SER A 185 -24.40 28.22 -10.87
CA SER A 185 -24.81 27.07 -11.69
C SER A 185 -24.04 25.78 -11.34
N GLU A 186 -24.75 24.64 -11.36
CA GLU A 186 -24.24 23.27 -11.14
C GLU A 186 -22.96 22.94 -11.94
N GLU A 187 -22.69 23.63 -13.05
CA GLU A 187 -21.46 23.49 -13.85
C GLU A 187 -20.16 23.90 -13.11
N LYS A 188 -20.19 24.79 -12.12
CA LYS A 188 -18.97 25.14 -11.35
C LYS A 188 -18.68 24.18 -10.19
N LEU A 189 -19.69 23.48 -9.70
CA LEU A 189 -19.55 22.48 -8.63
C LEU A 189 -18.94 21.17 -9.16
N VAL A 190 -19.32 20.76 -10.37
CA VAL A 190 -18.70 19.62 -11.07
C VAL A 190 -17.22 19.89 -11.36
N GLU A 191 -16.86 21.11 -11.78
CA GLU A 191 -15.46 21.49 -12.02
C GLU A 191 -14.63 21.52 -10.71
N THR A 192 -15.27 21.69 -9.55
CA THR A 192 -14.59 21.68 -8.24
C THR A 192 -14.49 20.26 -7.67
N LYS A 193 -15.53 19.40 -7.83
CA LYS A 193 -15.45 17.95 -7.55
C LYS A 193 -14.37 17.28 -8.41
N GLU A 194 -14.35 17.57 -9.72
CA GLU A 194 -13.34 17.04 -10.64
C GLU A 194 -11.96 17.64 -10.39
N LYS A 195 -11.83 18.92 -10.00
CA LYS A 195 -10.52 19.49 -9.64
C LYS A 195 -9.99 18.97 -8.32
N VAL A 196 -10.80 18.78 -7.28
CA VAL A 196 -10.34 18.22 -6.01
C VAL A 196 -9.91 16.76 -6.20
N LEU A 197 -10.64 15.99 -7.03
CA LEU A 197 -10.22 14.66 -7.48
C LEU A 197 -8.99 14.67 -8.40
N ALA A 198 -8.72 15.77 -9.12
CA ALA A 198 -7.59 15.89 -10.05
C ALA A 198 -6.33 16.59 -9.49
N THR A 199 -6.43 17.39 -8.42
CA THR A 199 -5.29 18.09 -7.81
C THR A 199 -4.60 17.31 -6.69
N ALA A 200 -5.08 16.11 -6.35
CA ALA A 200 -4.40 15.18 -5.43
C ALA A 200 -3.39 14.25 -6.15
N GLY A 201 -3.10 14.51 -7.43
CA GLY A 201 -2.21 13.70 -8.26
C GLY A 201 -0.72 14.07 -8.24
N ASP A 202 -0.31 15.10 -7.48
CA ASP A 202 1.09 15.58 -7.47
C ASP A 202 1.50 16.08 -6.06
N ALA A 203 1.95 15.18 -5.19
CA ALA A 203 2.89 15.46 -4.09
C ALA A 203 3.56 14.16 -3.66
N ASP A 204 4.86 14.19 -3.46
CA ASP A 204 5.68 13.01 -3.25
C ASP A 204 6.65 13.20 -2.07
N VAL A 205 6.62 12.17 -1.22
CA VAL A 205 7.62 11.58 -0.32
C VAL A 205 8.35 12.43 0.72
N MET A 206 8.14 12.05 1.99
CA MET A 206 9.26 11.77 2.91
C MET A 206 8.92 10.65 3.92
N GLU A 207 9.85 9.69 4.06
CA GLU A 207 9.80 8.51 4.92
C GLU A 207 9.56 8.83 6.42
N ALA A 208 8.64 8.10 7.06
CA ALA A 208 8.73 7.72 8.48
C ALA A 208 7.79 6.55 8.79
N ASP A 209 8.36 5.44 9.29
CA ASP A 209 7.78 4.41 10.16
C ASP A 209 6.31 4.00 9.94
N ILE A 210 6.08 2.94 9.14
CA ILE A 210 4.79 2.25 9.08
C ILE A 210 4.84 1.06 10.04
N ASP A 211 4.36 1.30 11.25
CA ASP A 211 3.72 0.29 12.10
C ASP A 211 2.51 -0.28 11.35
N ALA A 212 2.47 -1.59 11.21
CA ALA A 212 1.38 -2.32 10.55
C ALA A 212 0.12 -2.32 11.43
N GLU A 213 -0.87 -1.51 11.06
CA GLU A 213 -2.22 -1.59 11.61
C GLU A 213 -3.16 -2.20 10.55
N TYR A 214 -3.30 -3.53 10.61
CA TYR A 214 -4.36 -4.27 9.93
C TYR A 214 -5.68 -3.95 10.64
N GLY A 215 -6.51 -3.12 10.01
CA GLY A 215 -7.86 -2.79 10.47
C GLY A 215 -8.90 -3.80 10.00
N ASP A 216 -9.74 -4.20 10.95
CA ASP A 216 -10.93 -5.06 10.86
C ASP A 216 -11.84 -4.77 9.67
N ILE A 217 -12.31 -5.83 9.02
CA ILE A 217 -13.53 -5.83 8.21
C ILE A 217 -14.65 -6.29 9.14
N SER A 218 -15.41 -5.35 9.68
CA SER A 218 -16.70 -5.63 10.30
C SER A 218 -17.67 -6.16 9.24
N VAL A 219 -18.06 -7.42 9.36
CA VAL A 219 -19.16 -8.02 8.61
C VAL A 219 -20.43 -7.72 9.40
N ASP A 220 -21.33 -6.93 8.81
CA ASP A 220 -22.67 -6.69 9.35
C ASP A 220 -23.49 -7.99 9.32
N GLU A 221 -23.79 -8.51 10.51
CA GLU A 221 -24.93 -9.40 10.76
C GLU A 221 -26.14 -8.52 11.14
N ASP A 222 -27.11 -8.33 10.23
CA ASP A 222 -28.54 -8.38 10.62
C ASP A 222 -29.50 -8.32 9.40
N SER A 223 -30.38 -9.32 9.29
CA SER A 223 -31.84 -9.14 9.30
C SER A 223 -32.55 -10.33 8.64
N GLY A 224 -33.48 -10.95 9.37
CA GLY A 224 -34.55 -11.70 8.74
C GLY A 224 -35.23 -12.85 9.49
N ASP A 225 -35.33 -12.83 10.82
CA ASP A 225 -36.39 -13.57 11.52
C ASP A 225 -37.63 -12.68 11.61
N ASP A 226 -38.72 -13.06 10.93
CA ASP A 226 -40.07 -12.70 11.38
C ASP A 226 -41.09 -13.78 10.96
N LEU A 227 -41.66 -14.40 11.99
CA LEU A 227 -42.67 -15.44 11.98
C LEU A 227 -44.07 -14.85 11.70
N ILE A 228 -44.84 -15.45 10.78
CA ILE A 228 -46.30 -15.48 10.88
C ILE A 228 -46.83 -16.88 10.46
N GLU A 229 -47.47 -17.54 11.42
CA GLU A 229 -48.23 -18.80 11.33
C GLU A 229 -49.53 -18.68 10.48
N GLY A 230 -50.01 -19.81 9.94
CA GLY A 230 -51.44 -19.98 9.64
C GLY A 230 -51.81 -21.01 8.56
N ASP A 231 -52.19 -22.21 9.00
CA ASP A 231 -52.70 -23.39 8.27
C ASP A 231 -53.75 -23.16 7.16
N TYR A 232 -53.83 -24.08 6.17
CA TYR A 232 -55.05 -24.83 5.78
C TYR A 232 -54.77 -25.89 4.67
N ASP A 233 -54.98 -27.16 5.04
CA ASP A 233 -55.63 -28.30 4.33
C ASP A 233 -55.49 -28.59 2.81
N GLN A 234 -55.33 -29.89 2.51
CA GLN A 234 -55.17 -30.62 1.22
C GLN A 234 -56.39 -30.54 0.25
N PRO A 235 -56.48 -31.23 -0.94
CA PRO A 235 -55.58 -32.18 -1.66
C PRO A 235 -55.46 -31.99 -3.21
N GLU A 236 -54.67 -32.85 -3.88
CA GLU A 236 -54.55 -33.01 -5.36
C GLU A 236 -55.90 -33.27 -6.09
N PRO A 237 -55.96 -33.17 -7.44
CA PRO A 237 -55.70 -34.37 -8.28
C PRO A 237 -55.08 -34.15 -9.68
N GLU A 238 -54.34 -35.19 -10.11
CA GLU A 238 -54.15 -35.79 -11.46
C GLU A 238 -54.56 -35.02 -12.75
N ALA A 239 -53.65 -34.98 -13.75
CA ALA A 239 -53.80 -35.67 -15.06
C ALA A 239 -52.69 -35.37 -16.11
N LYS A 240 -51.91 -36.42 -16.40
CA LYS A 240 -51.59 -37.06 -17.72
C LYS A 240 -50.97 -36.29 -18.91
N ARG A 241 -49.80 -36.88 -19.32
CA ARG A 241 -49.31 -37.27 -20.68
C ARG A 241 -48.92 -36.14 -21.65
N GLU A 242 -47.86 -36.22 -22.47
CA GLU A 242 -47.25 -37.31 -23.27
C GLU A 242 -45.70 -37.12 -23.29
N GLU A 243 -44.87 -38.13 -23.04
CA GLU A 243 -44.31 -39.14 -23.97
C GLU A 243 -43.56 -38.58 -25.20
N HIS A 244 -42.22 -38.67 -25.16
CA HIS A 244 -41.37 -39.41 -26.11
C HIS A 244 -39.90 -39.29 -25.59
N ASP A 245 -39.28 -40.33 -25.03
CA ASP A 245 -38.61 -41.46 -25.72
C ASP A 245 -37.55 -40.93 -26.72
N GLU A 246 -36.24 -41.17 -26.59
CA GLU A 246 -35.56 -42.47 -26.39
C GLU A 246 -34.12 -42.28 -25.84
N ALA A 247 -33.80 -43.08 -24.81
CA ALA A 247 -32.69 -44.03 -24.71
C ALA A 247 -31.22 -43.53 -24.92
N GLY A 248 -30.32 -43.66 -23.94
CA GLY A 248 -29.85 -44.93 -23.32
C GLY A 248 -28.64 -45.42 -24.15
N ASP A 249 -27.42 -45.65 -23.67
CA ASP A 249 -26.86 -46.23 -22.43
C ASP A 249 -25.39 -45.73 -22.35
N ALA A 250 -24.78 -45.47 -21.18
CA ALA A 250 -24.15 -46.44 -20.25
C ALA A 250 -23.15 -47.40 -20.94
N ALA A 251 -22.00 -47.81 -20.41
CA ALA A 251 -21.19 -47.57 -19.22
C ALA A 251 -19.88 -48.38 -19.41
N GLY A 252 -18.82 -48.04 -18.67
CA GLY A 252 -17.68 -48.92 -18.37
C GLY A 252 -16.72 -49.18 -19.55
N ASP A 253 -15.46 -49.58 -19.38
CA ASP A 253 -14.72 -50.08 -18.22
C ASP A 253 -13.23 -50.17 -18.62
N ASP A 254 -12.36 -50.15 -17.61
CA ASP A 254 -11.04 -50.81 -17.49
C ASP A 254 -10.08 -50.98 -18.70
N GLY A 255 -8.95 -50.26 -18.61
CA GLY A 255 -7.56 -50.77 -18.64
C GLY A 255 -7.05 -51.76 -19.69
N SER A 256 -5.88 -51.43 -20.26
CA SER A 256 -4.73 -52.34 -20.33
C SER A 256 -3.49 -51.65 -20.96
N GLU A 257 -2.41 -51.64 -20.19
CA GLU A 257 -1.04 -52.04 -20.53
C GLU A 257 -0.56 -52.15 -22.01
N THR A 258 0.67 -51.63 -22.18
CA THR A 258 1.85 -52.23 -22.88
C THR A 258 2.18 -51.93 -24.35
N GLU A 259 3.48 -51.58 -24.47
CA GLU A 259 4.48 -51.92 -25.49
C GLU A 259 4.49 -51.22 -26.88
N ALA A 260 5.54 -50.40 -27.02
CA ALA A 260 6.57 -50.43 -28.06
C ALA A 260 6.18 -50.47 -29.55
N LEU A 261 6.76 -49.56 -30.35
CA LEU A 261 7.80 -49.96 -31.31
C LEU A 261 8.49 -48.77 -31.99
N ASP A 262 9.80 -48.96 -32.05
CA ASP A 262 10.89 -48.25 -32.69
C ASP A 262 10.76 -48.15 -34.23
N SER A 263 11.25 -47.04 -34.79
CA SER A 263 11.76 -47.02 -36.17
C SER A 263 12.99 -46.12 -36.32
N LYS A 264 14.16 -46.73 -36.11
CA LYS A 264 15.36 -46.72 -36.97
C LYS A 264 15.47 -45.59 -38.01
N LYS A 265 16.59 -44.83 -37.94
CA LYS A 265 17.65 -44.98 -38.96
C LYS A 265 19.00 -44.41 -38.52
N ASP A 266 19.93 -45.35 -38.43
CA ASP A 266 21.37 -45.23 -38.29
C ASP A 266 22.02 -44.83 -39.64
N LYS A 267 23.03 -43.97 -39.62
CA LYS A 267 24.33 -44.25 -40.28
C LYS A 267 25.43 -43.23 -39.92
N SER A 268 26.36 -43.72 -39.10
CA SER A 268 27.84 -43.70 -39.28
C SER A 268 28.56 -42.35 -39.36
N LYS A 269 29.33 -41.97 -38.32
CA LYS A 269 30.79 -42.24 -38.10
C LYS A 269 31.69 -41.38 -39.03
N LYS A 270 32.75 -40.71 -38.58
CA LYS A 270 33.77 -41.11 -37.59
C LYS A 270 34.77 -39.93 -37.36
N GLU A 271 35.27 -39.81 -36.11
CA GLU A 271 36.69 -39.66 -35.68
C GLU A 271 37.57 -38.54 -36.30
N GLU A 272 38.45 -37.79 -35.61
CA GLU A 272 39.35 -37.93 -34.43
C GLU A 272 39.54 -36.50 -33.83
N ALA A 273 39.64 -36.20 -32.52
CA ALA A 273 40.45 -36.72 -31.39
C ALA A 273 41.88 -36.14 -31.28
N GLY A 274 42.22 -35.66 -30.07
CA GLY A 274 43.53 -35.18 -29.59
C GLY A 274 43.46 -33.75 -29.02
N GLU A 275 43.18 -33.45 -27.74
CA GLU A 275 43.94 -33.75 -26.49
C GLU A 275 45.43 -33.35 -26.62
N THR A 276 46.08 -32.57 -25.73
CA THR A 276 45.93 -32.28 -24.29
C THR A 276 46.79 -31.05 -23.86
N GLU A 277 46.44 -30.46 -22.70
CA GLU A 277 47.32 -29.88 -21.63
C GLU A 277 48.18 -28.63 -21.95
N SER A 278 48.46 -27.64 -21.07
CA SER A 278 48.39 -27.50 -19.61
C SER A 278 48.70 -26.02 -19.19
N GLU A 279 48.19 -25.66 -18.01
CA GLU A 279 48.82 -24.91 -16.88
C GLU A 279 49.28 -23.43 -16.95
N GLU A 280 48.76 -22.71 -15.93
CA GLU A 280 49.40 -21.75 -14.99
C GLU A 280 50.01 -20.44 -15.52
N ALA A 281 49.38 -19.29 -15.20
CA ALA A 281 49.61 -18.46 -14.01
C ALA A 281 50.94 -17.69 -14.03
N THR A 282 50.88 -16.35 -14.09
CA THR A 282 51.29 -15.43 -13.00
C THR A 282 51.43 -13.98 -13.48
N LYS A 283 51.29 -13.12 -12.48
CA LYS A 283 51.21 -11.66 -12.39
C LYS A 283 52.59 -11.00 -12.53
N ALA A 284 52.70 -9.85 -13.21
CA ALA A 284 53.74 -8.82 -13.03
C ALA A 284 53.27 -7.53 -13.72
N GLU A 285 52.82 -6.52 -12.98
CA GLU A 285 53.61 -5.39 -12.45
C GLU A 285 54.17 -4.44 -13.52
N ALA A 286 53.69 -3.20 -13.40
CA ALA A 286 54.15 -2.03 -14.10
C ALA A 286 55.48 -1.54 -13.52
N GLU A 287 56.32 -0.92 -14.35
CA GLU A 287 57.02 0.31 -13.98
C GLU A 287 57.64 1.03 -15.19
N ALA A 288 57.33 2.33 -15.24
CA ALA A 288 58.11 3.48 -15.70
C ALA A 288 59.09 3.36 -16.89
N SER A 289 58.93 4.26 -17.87
CA SER A 289 60.06 5.16 -18.19
C SER A 289 59.60 6.49 -18.79
N ASP A 290 60.24 7.51 -18.26
CA ASP A 290 60.16 8.94 -18.54
C ASP A 290 61.24 9.32 -19.57
N LYS A 291 61.01 10.46 -20.26
CA LYS A 291 61.96 11.32 -20.99
C LYS A 291 62.60 10.90 -22.34
N LYS A 292 62.24 11.72 -23.33
CA LYS A 292 63.11 12.58 -24.17
C LYS A 292 64.44 12.00 -24.68
N ASP A 293 64.60 11.96 -26.00
CA ASP A 293 65.67 12.73 -26.64
C ASP A 293 65.39 13.09 -28.12
N LYS A 294 65.97 14.21 -28.54
CA LYS A 294 65.90 14.82 -29.88
C LYS A 294 66.92 14.20 -30.84
N SER A 295 66.60 14.16 -32.14
CA SER A 295 67.27 14.95 -33.20
C SER A 295 67.37 14.25 -34.57
N ASP A 296 66.91 15.00 -35.58
CA ASP A 296 67.47 15.21 -36.92
C ASP A 296 67.66 14.06 -37.95
N LYS A 297 66.79 14.16 -38.96
CA LYS A 297 67.07 14.43 -40.40
C LYS A 297 67.11 13.29 -41.42
N ASP A 298 66.19 13.48 -42.38
CA ASP A 298 66.30 13.30 -43.83
C ASP A 298 66.27 11.88 -44.43
N LYS A 299 65.11 11.52 -45.02
CA LYS A 299 64.97 11.42 -46.49
C LYS A 299 63.55 11.00 -46.93
N LYS A 300 62.84 11.99 -47.49
CA LYS A 300 62.13 11.98 -48.79
C LYS A 300 61.52 10.65 -49.30
N ALA A 301 60.18 10.62 -49.32
CA ALA A 301 59.32 10.56 -50.53
C ALA A 301 58.25 9.45 -50.54
N ARG A 302 56.99 9.93 -50.62
CA ARG A 302 55.82 9.32 -51.28
C ARG A 302 55.35 7.93 -50.81
N SER A 303 54.30 7.94 -49.99
CA SER A 303 52.96 7.72 -50.56
C SER A 303 51.93 8.37 -49.64
N GLY A 304 51.19 9.34 -50.17
CA GLY A 304 49.99 9.81 -49.50
C GLY A 304 48.96 8.70 -49.60
N LYS A 305 48.77 7.96 -48.51
CA LYS A 305 47.50 7.33 -48.20
C LYS A 305 46.86 8.16 -47.10
N SER A 306 45.76 8.80 -47.48
CA SER A 306 44.87 9.56 -46.63
C SER A 306 44.23 8.64 -45.58
N GLU A 307 44.88 8.49 -44.44
CA GLU A 307 44.22 8.17 -43.17
C GLU A 307 44.58 9.27 -42.15
N PRO A 308 43.81 10.37 -42.14
CA PRO A 308 43.60 11.06 -40.86
C PRO A 308 42.19 11.60 -40.66
N ALA A 309 41.31 11.59 -41.68
CA ALA A 309 40.01 12.23 -41.58
C ALA A 309 39.01 11.43 -40.74
N THR A 310 39.04 10.10 -40.81
CA THR A 310 38.14 9.20 -40.06
C THR A 310 38.57 9.04 -38.60
N GLN A 311 39.86 9.00 -38.30
CA GLN A 311 40.37 9.01 -36.91
C GLN A 311 40.17 10.37 -36.23
N SER A 312 40.49 11.48 -36.91
CA SER A 312 40.29 12.82 -36.36
C SER A 312 38.81 13.17 -36.13
N THR A 313 37.90 12.59 -36.92
CA THR A 313 36.44 12.74 -36.69
C THR A 313 35.94 11.81 -35.59
N GLY A 314 36.51 10.61 -35.45
CA GLY A 314 36.26 9.71 -34.31
C GLY A 314 36.66 10.34 -32.97
N ASP A 315 37.87 10.89 -32.89
CA ASP A 315 38.37 11.58 -31.70
C ASP A 315 37.50 12.80 -31.35
N MET A 316 37.09 13.55 -32.37
CA MET A 316 36.20 14.71 -32.20
C MET A 316 34.80 14.29 -31.74
N LYS A 317 34.28 13.14 -32.22
CA LYS A 317 32.98 12.59 -31.82
C LYS A 317 32.98 12.15 -30.34
N VAL A 318 34.05 11.49 -29.89
CA VAL A 318 34.26 11.13 -28.47
C VAL A 318 34.44 12.36 -27.58
N MET A 319 35.16 13.39 -28.05
CA MET A 319 35.26 14.66 -27.32
C MET A 319 33.91 15.35 -27.15
N VAL A 320 33.01 15.23 -28.13
CA VAL A 320 31.65 15.78 -28.04
C VAL A 320 30.83 15.04 -26.98
N SER A 321 30.81 13.70 -26.97
CA SER A 321 30.05 12.95 -25.96
C SER A 321 30.55 13.23 -24.54
N ARG A 322 31.87 13.25 -24.33
CA ARG A 322 32.49 13.59 -23.04
C ARG A 322 32.17 15.01 -22.59
N SER A 323 32.18 15.98 -23.52
CA SER A 323 31.83 17.37 -23.22
C SER A 323 30.35 17.52 -22.86
N MET A 324 29.47 16.74 -23.50
CA MET A 324 28.04 16.73 -23.20
C MET A 324 27.75 16.17 -21.81
N VAL A 325 28.37 15.06 -21.40
CA VAL A 325 28.29 14.56 -20.01
C VAL A 325 28.78 15.64 -19.04
N SER A 326 29.96 16.20 -19.29
CA SER A 326 30.56 17.20 -18.40
C SER A 326 29.66 18.43 -18.23
N LYS A 327 29.01 18.87 -19.32
CA LYS A 327 28.03 19.97 -19.27
C LYS A 327 26.82 19.60 -18.40
N ALA A 328 26.26 18.40 -18.59
CA ALA A 328 25.12 17.93 -17.82
C ALA A 328 25.46 17.82 -16.32
N ASP A 329 26.63 17.27 -15.97
CA ASP A 329 27.10 17.18 -14.59
C ASP A 329 27.29 18.56 -13.93
N ILE A 330 27.75 19.56 -14.69
CA ILE A 330 27.86 20.93 -14.20
C ILE A 330 26.47 21.53 -13.96
N LEU A 331 25.52 21.32 -14.87
CA LEU A 331 24.14 21.78 -14.70
C LEU A 331 23.49 21.15 -13.47
N LEU A 332 23.73 19.85 -13.24
CA LEU A 332 23.28 19.15 -12.04
C LEU A 332 23.86 19.77 -10.76
N LYS A 333 25.18 20.05 -10.73
CA LYS A 333 25.83 20.72 -9.58
C LYS A 333 25.33 22.14 -9.34
N LEU A 334 24.85 22.81 -10.39
CA LEU A 334 24.21 24.11 -10.31
C LEU A 334 22.71 24.01 -9.96
N GLN A 335 22.19 22.81 -9.68
CA GLN A 335 20.78 22.54 -9.38
C GLN A 335 19.81 22.97 -10.50
N ARG A 336 20.30 23.03 -11.74
CA ARG A 336 19.49 23.30 -12.93
C ARG A 336 19.01 21.97 -13.52
N TYR A 337 18.10 21.34 -12.80
CA TYR A 337 17.75 19.94 -13.05
C TYR A 337 17.13 19.69 -14.44
N ASP A 338 16.17 20.49 -14.89
CA ASP A 338 15.58 20.34 -16.23
C ASP A 338 16.60 20.49 -17.36
N ASP A 339 17.53 21.44 -17.23
CA ASP A 339 18.60 21.62 -18.20
C ASP A 339 19.57 20.43 -18.20
N ALA A 340 19.86 19.87 -17.02
CA ALA A 340 20.70 18.67 -16.89
C ALA A 340 20.02 17.45 -17.53
N LEU A 341 18.73 17.22 -17.23
CA LEU A 341 17.91 16.16 -17.83
C LEU A 341 17.88 16.28 -19.35
N ASN A 342 17.65 17.48 -19.88
CA ASN A 342 17.63 17.71 -21.32
C ASN A 342 19.02 17.46 -21.96
N ALA A 343 20.10 17.84 -21.27
CA ALA A 343 21.46 17.57 -21.72
C ALA A 343 21.78 16.06 -21.75
N TYR A 344 21.39 15.30 -20.72
CA TYR A 344 21.54 13.85 -20.69
C TYR A 344 20.70 13.17 -21.78
N SER A 345 19.43 13.55 -21.93
CA SER A 345 18.54 13.03 -22.98
C SER A 345 19.08 13.31 -24.39
N THR A 346 19.63 14.49 -24.63
CA THR A 346 20.28 14.83 -25.91
C THR A 346 21.51 13.96 -26.16
N LEU A 347 22.30 13.66 -25.12
CA LEU A 347 23.45 12.76 -25.23
C LEU A 347 23.00 11.34 -25.60
N ILE A 348 22.02 10.80 -24.89
CA ILE A 348 21.49 9.45 -25.11
C ILE A 348 20.93 9.32 -26.52
N SER A 349 20.13 10.28 -26.98
CA SER A 349 19.59 10.29 -28.35
C SER A 349 20.69 10.34 -29.41
N LYS A 350 21.76 11.11 -29.19
CA LYS A 350 22.82 11.31 -30.20
C LYS A 350 23.85 10.17 -30.25
N PHE A 351 24.09 9.50 -29.13
CA PHE A 351 25.18 8.53 -28.98
C PHE A 351 24.72 7.13 -28.56
N GLY A 352 23.43 6.91 -28.32
CA GLY A 352 22.89 5.63 -27.83
C GLY A 352 23.14 4.42 -28.73
N GLU A 353 23.29 4.63 -30.04
CA GLU A 353 23.63 3.58 -31.02
C GLU A 353 25.13 3.51 -31.34
N SER A 354 25.99 4.22 -30.59
CA SER A 354 27.43 4.23 -30.85
C SER A 354 28.08 2.94 -30.36
N ASP A 355 28.93 2.35 -31.21
CA ASP A 355 29.67 1.13 -30.85
C ASP A 355 30.96 1.37 -30.07
N THR A 356 31.38 2.63 -29.91
CA THR A 356 32.63 2.95 -29.21
C THR A 356 32.47 2.82 -27.70
N ASP A 357 33.47 2.24 -27.03
CA ASP A 357 33.43 2.01 -25.58
C ASP A 357 33.29 3.31 -24.78
N ASP A 358 33.95 4.39 -25.23
CA ASP A 358 33.84 5.71 -24.60
C ASP A 358 32.42 6.27 -24.69
N ASP A 359 31.77 6.20 -25.87
CA ASP A 359 30.40 6.66 -26.02
C ASP A 359 29.43 5.78 -25.22
N LYS A 360 29.60 4.45 -25.23
CA LYS A 360 28.80 3.52 -24.41
C LYS A 360 28.90 3.85 -22.94
N ASN A 361 30.10 4.12 -22.43
CA ASN A 361 30.32 4.52 -21.03
C ASN A 361 29.71 5.90 -20.71
N ASN A 362 29.77 6.85 -21.64
CA ASN A 362 29.17 8.17 -21.47
C ASN A 362 27.62 8.11 -21.51
N VAL A 363 27.05 7.31 -22.41
CA VAL A 363 25.60 7.04 -22.47
C VAL A 363 25.16 6.32 -21.19
N LYS A 364 25.92 5.34 -20.71
CA LYS A 364 25.65 4.64 -19.45
C LYS A 364 25.48 5.62 -18.28
N LYS A 365 26.45 6.52 -18.11
CA LYS A 365 26.40 7.57 -17.07
C LYS A 365 25.19 8.48 -17.24
N ALA A 366 24.87 8.85 -18.47
CA ALA A 366 23.71 9.70 -18.73
C ALA A 366 22.39 8.99 -18.39
N VAL A 367 22.25 7.71 -18.72
CA VAL A 367 21.05 6.91 -18.40
C VAL A 367 20.88 6.79 -16.88
N ILE A 368 21.95 6.45 -16.15
CA ILE A 368 21.93 6.34 -14.68
C ILE A 368 21.57 7.69 -14.04
N ASN A 369 22.30 8.76 -14.39
CA ASN A 369 22.06 10.08 -13.80
C ASN A 369 20.66 10.61 -14.12
N ARG A 370 20.13 10.32 -15.31
CA ARG A 370 18.77 10.74 -15.67
C ARG A 370 17.72 10.04 -14.80
N ALA A 371 17.84 8.73 -14.59
CA ALA A 371 16.95 7.98 -13.71
C ALA A 371 17.05 8.48 -12.25
N ASP A 372 18.27 8.68 -11.74
CA ASP A 372 18.51 9.18 -10.39
C ASP A 372 17.97 10.60 -10.15
N ILE A 373 18.03 11.48 -11.15
CA ILE A 373 17.50 12.84 -11.05
C ILE A 373 15.98 12.80 -11.09
N LEU A 374 15.38 12.07 -12.04
CA LEU A 374 13.92 12.02 -12.18
C LEU A 374 13.25 11.42 -10.95
N GLY A 375 13.82 10.35 -10.39
CA GLY A 375 13.32 9.76 -9.14
C GLY A 375 13.56 10.61 -7.88
N LYS A 376 14.33 11.70 -7.95
CA LYS A 376 14.51 12.66 -6.83
C LYS A 376 13.69 13.94 -6.99
N LEU A 377 13.13 14.15 -8.17
CA LEU A 377 12.27 15.29 -8.48
C LEU A 377 10.80 14.87 -8.54
N ASP A 378 10.53 13.61 -8.20
CA ASP A 378 9.17 13.09 -8.09
C ASP A 378 8.36 13.26 -9.38
N ARG A 379 9.07 13.10 -10.51
CA ARG A 379 8.50 13.09 -11.86
C ARG A 379 8.23 11.65 -12.25
N ASP A 380 7.28 11.03 -11.58
CA ASP A 380 7.06 9.58 -11.53
C ASP A 380 6.99 8.91 -12.90
N GLU A 381 6.17 9.39 -13.83
CA GLU A 381 6.04 8.75 -15.15
C GLU A 381 7.34 8.80 -15.95
N GLU A 382 8.07 9.91 -15.85
CA GLU A 382 9.38 10.04 -16.51
C GLU A 382 10.44 9.19 -15.81
N ALA A 383 10.38 9.10 -14.48
CA ALA A 383 11.28 8.28 -13.68
C ALA A 383 11.08 6.79 -14.00
N VAL A 384 9.83 6.31 -14.08
CA VAL A 384 9.49 4.95 -14.52
C VAL A 384 10.14 4.65 -15.87
N ALA A 385 9.93 5.50 -16.88
CA ALA A 385 10.53 5.32 -18.20
C ALA A 385 12.07 5.33 -18.15
N ALA A 386 12.66 6.19 -17.32
CA ALA A 386 14.10 6.26 -17.16
C ALA A 386 14.70 5.02 -16.46
N TYR A 387 14.00 4.45 -15.47
CA TYR A 387 14.40 3.21 -14.83
C TYR A 387 14.27 2.02 -15.78
N GLU A 388 13.24 1.96 -16.63
CA GLU A 388 13.13 0.94 -17.67
C GLU A 388 14.28 1.00 -18.68
N ASP A 389 14.61 2.20 -19.15
CA ASP A 389 15.77 2.43 -20.02
C ASP A 389 17.06 1.98 -19.32
N MET A 390 17.22 2.28 -18.04
CA MET A 390 18.38 1.89 -17.24
C MET A 390 18.51 0.38 -17.08
N VAL A 391 17.44 -0.32 -16.69
CA VAL A 391 17.41 -1.78 -16.57
C VAL A 391 17.73 -2.43 -17.90
N LYS A 392 17.15 -1.93 -19.00
CA LYS A 392 17.40 -2.44 -20.34
C LYS A 392 18.85 -2.22 -20.79
N PHE A 393 19.42 -1.04 -20.52
CA PHE A 393 20.77 -0.69 -20.96
C PHE A 393 21.87 -1.38 -20.15
N LEU A 394 21.63 -1.64 -18.87
CA LEU A 394 22.56 -2.31 -17.96
C LEU A 394 22.36 -3.81 -17.85
N ASN A 395 21.39 -4.37 -18.57
CA ASN A 395 21.06 -5.79 -18.50
C ASN A 395 22.28 -6.67 -18.83
N GLY A 396 22.54 -7.67 -17.98
CA GLY A 396 23.64 -8.62 -18.17
C GLY A 396 25.04 -8.06 -17.88
N THR A 397 25.16 -6.91 -17.22
CA THR A 397 26.46 -6.38 -16.78
C THR A 397 27.18 -7.31 -15.80
N SER A 398 28.49 -7.47 -15.99
CA SER A 398 29.36 -8.19 -15.07
C SER A 398 29.89 -7.31 -13.92
N ASP A 399 29.64 -6.00 -13.95
CA ASP A 399 30.07 -5.09 -12.88
C ASP A 399 29.09 -5.14 -11.71
N ASP A 400 29.62 -5.37 -10.51
CA ASP A 400 28.83 -5.56 -9.29
C ASP A 400 28.06 -4.29 -8.89
N ASN A 401 28.66 -3.11 -9.08
CA ASN A 401 27.99 -1.85 -8.75
C ASN A 401 26.85 -1.58 -9.73
N GLU A 402 27.06 -1.85 -11.02
CA GLU A 402 26.01 -1.73 -12.02
C GLU A 402 24.87 -2.73 -11.78
N ARG A 403 25.16 -3.95 -11.31
CA ARG A 403 24.10 -4.89 -10.89
C ARG A 403 23.29 -4.34 -9.73
N GLN A 404 23.93 -3.75 -8.72
CA GLN A 404 23.19 -3.12 -7.61
C GLN A 404 22.32 -1.95 -8.09
N LEU A 405 22.84 -1.13 -9.01
CA LEU A 405 22.08 -0.05 -9.62
C LEU A 405 20.85 -0.57 -10.37
N VAL A 406 20.97 -1.71 -11.07
CA VAL A 406 19.82 -2.39 -11.71
C VAL A 406 18.83 -2.89 -10.66
N SER A 407 19.29 -3.54 -9.58
CA SER A 407 18.42 -3.96 -8.47
C SER A 407 17.59 -2.81 -7.93
N ASN A 408 18.25 -1.68 -7.62
CA ASN A 408 17.59 -0.48 -7.10
C ASN A 408 16.61 0.11 -8.12
N ALA A 409 16.97 0.15 -9.41
CA ALA A 409 16.08 0.63 -10.46
C ALA A 409 14.82 -0.23 -10.61
N ILE A 410 14.93 -1.57 -10.52
CA ILE A 410 13.78 -2.48 -10.60
C ILE A 410 12.86 -2.26 -9.38
N VAL A 411 13.43 -2.12 -8.18
CA VAL A 411 12.67 -1.85 -6.94
C VAL A 411 11.97 -0.50 -7.01
N ASN A 412 12.68 0.57 -7.37
CA ASN A 412 12.11 1.91 -7.46
C ASN A 412 11.01 1.97 -8.50
N ARG A 413 11.22 1.38 -9.67
CA ARG A 413 10.19 1.29 -10.72
C ARG A 413 8.92 0.58 -10.22
N ALA A 414 9.06 -0.52 -9.48
CA ALA A 414 7.90 -1.21 -8.91
C ALA A 414 7.14 -0.34 -7.90
N GLY A 415 7.87 0.35 -7.01
CA GLY A 415 7.28 1.30 -6.07
C GLY A 415 6.57 2.47 -6.75
N LEU A 416 7.13 3.00 -7.84
CA LEU A 416 6.50 4.06 -8.62
C LEU A 416 5.23 3.59 -9.33
N TYR A 417 5.22 2.39 -9.91
CA TYR A 417 3.97 1.85 -10.48
C TYR A 417 2.87 1.67 -9.42
N ASP A 418 3.23 1.23 -8.22
CA ASP A 418 2.30 1.11 -7.08
C ASP A 418 1.78 2.49 -6.64
N LYS A 419 2.67 3.48 -6.53
CA LYS A 419 2.32 4.88 -6.21
C LYS A 419 1.37 5.49 -7.25
N LEU A 420 1.60 5.21 -8.53
CA LEU A 420 0.77 5.67 -9.64
C LEU A 420 -0.57 4.90 -9.78
N GLU A 421 -0.86 3.97 -8.86
CA GLU A 421 -2.04 3.09 -8.88
C GLU A 421 -2.18 2.29 -10.21
N LYS A 422 -1.06 2.06 -10.91
CA LYS A 422 -1.00 1.24 -12.13
C LYS A 422 -0.85 -0.23 -11.73
N LEU A 423 -1.93 -0.79 -11.19
CA LEU A 423 -1.94 -2.07 -10.46
C LEU A 423 -1.38 -3.24 -11.30
N GLU A 424 -1.77 -3.40 -12.56
CA GLU A 424 -1.24 -4.46 -13.42
C GLU A 424 0.26 -4.34 -13.66
N GLU A 425 0.74 -3.14 -14.00
CA GLU A 425 2.15 -2.86 -14.20
C GLU A 425 2.95 -3.03 -12.90
N ALA A 426 2.39 -2.60 -11.77
CA ALA A 426 2.98 -2.76 -10.45
C ALA A 426 3.15 -4.24 -10.09
N ALA A 427 2.11 -5.07 -10.31
CA ALA A 427 2.20 -6.52 -10.09
C ALA A 427 3.32 -7.16 -10.93
N GLY A 428 3.43 -6.78 -12.21
CA GLY A 428 4.50 -7.23 -13.10
C GLY A 428 5.89 -6.74 -12.65
N ALA A 429 5.99 -5.49 -12.20
CA ALA A 429 7.24 -4.92 -11.73
C ALA A 429 7.71 -5.55 -10.40
N TYR A 430 6.82 -5.87 -9.47
CA TYR A 430 7.17 -6.62 -8.26
C TYR A 430 7.58 -8.06 -8.57
N GLU A 431 6.99 -8.70 -9.59
CA GLU A 431 7.47 -9.99 -10.07
C GLU A 431 8.90 -9.90 -10.65
N ASP A 432 9.23 -8.81 -11.32
CA ASP A 432 10.60 -8.53 -11.75
C ASP A 432 11.56 -8.39 -10.54
N VAL A 433 11.15 -7.70 -9.48
CA VAL A 433 11.93 -7.58 -8.22
C VAL A 433 12.21 -8.97 -7.65
N ILE A 434 11.17 -9.78 -7.46
CA ILE A 434 11.28 -11.13 -6.89
C ILE A 434 12.24 -11.96 -7.73
N ARG A 435 12.02 -12.03 -9.04
CA ARG A 435 12.84 -12.83 -9.96
C ARG A 435 14.31 -12.38 -10.01
N HIS A 436 14.58 -11.08 -9.93
CA HIS A 436 15.95 -10.56 -9.99
C HIS A 436 16.71 -10.79 -8.69
N LEU A 437 16.02 -10.70 -7.54
CA LEU A 437 16.65 -10.65 -6.22
C LEU A 437 16.52 -11.95 -5.41
N GLU A 438 15.69 -12.93 -5.83
CA GLU A 438 15.41 -14.16 -5.05
C GLU A 438 16.67 -14.95 -4.64
N LYS A 439 17.74 -14.89 -5.45
CA LYS A 439 18.99 -15.64 -5.21
C LYS A 439 20.03 -14.84 -4.43
N SER A 440 19.75 -13.56 -4.15
CA SER A 440 20.68 -12.71 -3.43
C SER A 440 20.83 -13.18 -1.99
N LYS A 441 22.06 -13.12 -1.49
CA LYS A 441 22.35 -13.39 -0.07
C LYS A 441 22.31 -12.12 0.76
N ASP A 442 22.27 -10.96 0.11
CA ASP A 442 22.22 -9.67 0.76
C ASP A 442 20.90 -9.50 1.54
N ASN A 443 20.97 -8.84 2.69
CA ASN A 443 19.79 -8.68 3.55
C ASN A 443 18.84 -7.61 3.04
N GLU A 444 19.36 -6.56 2.38
CA GLU A 444 18.57 -5.51 1.76
C GLU A 444 17.75 -6.10 0.61
N ASP A 445 18.39 -6.88 -0.28
CA ASP A 445 17.69 -7.59 -1.35
C ASP A 445 16.62 -8.56 -0.83
N LYS A 446 16.89 -9.30 0.24
CA LYS A 446 15.88 -10.16 0.88
C LYS A 446 14.70 -9.35 1.42
N ASN A 447 14.95 -8.18 1.99
CA ASN A 447 13.89 -7.28 2.45
C ASN A 447 13.08 -6.73 1.27
N HIS A 448 13.73 -6.39 0.15
CA HIS A 448 13.04 -6.02 -1.08
C HIS A 448 12.16 -7.14 -1.62
N VAL A 449 12.65 -8.39 -1.63
CA VAL A 449 11.84 -9.56 -2.02
C VAL A 449 10.65 -9.72 -1.10
N LYS A 450 10.82 -9.63 0.23
CA LYS A 450 9.71 -9.69 1.20
C LYS A 450 8.63 -8.65 0.88
N LYS A 451 9.03 -7.38 0.76
CA LYS A 451 8.11 -6.28 0.42
C LYS A 451 7.41 -6.53 -0.92
N ALA A 452 8.13 -7.01 -1.94
CA ALA A 452 7.58 -7.28 -3.25
C ALA A 452 6.53 -8.40 -3.24
N VAL A 453 6.78 -9.50 -2.53
CA VAL A 453 5.80 -10.61 -2.43
C VAL A 453 4.52 -10.15 -1.73
N ILE A 454 4.64 -9.35 -0.65
CA ILE A 454 3.50 -8.79 0.07
C ILE A 454 2.70 -7.85 -0.83
N ARG A 455 3.37 -6.85 -1.43
CA ARG A 455 2.72 -5.87 -2.31
C ARG A 455 2.03 -6.54 -3.50
N LYS A 456 2.66 -7.55 -4.10
CA LYS A 456 2.06 -8.33 -5.20
C LYS A 456 0.76 -9.03 -4.75
N ALA A 457 0.73 -9.59 -3.54
CA ALA A 457 -0.47 -10.24 -3.00
C ALA A 457 -1.62 -9.23 -2.77
N ASP A 458 -1.31 -8.07 -2.19
CA ASP A 458 -2.28 -6.98 -1.99
C ASP A 458 -2.81 -6.44 -3.32
N ILE A 459 -1.95 -6.28 -4.33
CA ILE A 459 -2.35 -5.81 -5.66
C ILE A 459 -3.26 -6.83 -6.34
N TYR A 460 -2.95 -8.13 -6.30
CA TYR A 460 -3.85 -9.14 -6.87
C TYR A 460 -5.20 -9.19 -6.15
N PHE A 461 -5.22 -8.93 -4.84
CA PHE A 461 -6.46 -8.78 -4.11
C PHE A 461 -7.28 -7.58 -4.61
N LYS A 462 -6.64 -6.40 -4.77
CA LYS A 462 -7.28 -5.19 -5.32
C LYS A 462 -7.78 -5.37 -6.75
N LEU A 463 -7.08 -6.16 -7.56
CA LEU A 463 -7.47 -6.52 -8.92
C LEU A 463 -8.57 -7.61 -8.99
N GLU A 464 -9.08 -8.06 -7.84
CA GLU A 464 -10.05 -9.15 -7.71
C GLU A 464 -9.58 -10.47 -8.35
N LYS A 465 -8.28 -10.65 -8.53
CA LYS A 465 -7.66 -11.90 -9.00
C LYS A 465 -7.47 -12.84 -7.82
N PHE A 466 -8.58 -13.30 -7.25
CA PHE A 466 -8.62 -13.97 -5.95
C PHE A 466 -7.76 -15.25 -5.88
N GLU A 467 -7.73 -16.08 -6.94
CA GLU A 467 -6.83 -17.24 -7.00
C GLU A 467 -5.35 -16.83 -6.94
N ASP A 468 -4.96 -15.84 -7.75
CA ASP A 468 -3.58 -15.37 -7.83
C ASP A 468 -3.17 -14.70 -6.50
N ALA A 469 -4.08 -13.95 -5.88
CA ALA A 469 -3.91 -13.35 -4.56
C ALA A 469 -3.71 -14.44 -3.49
N ALA A 470 -4.53 -15.49 -3.47
CA ALA A 470 -4.40 -16.59 -2.52
C ALA A 470 -3.05 -17.33 -2.67
N ILE A 471 -2.56 -17.51 -3.90
CA ILE A 471 -1.23 -18.08 -4.17
C ILE A 471 -0.12 -17.14 -3.68
N ALA A 472 -0.27 -15.83 -3.91
CA ALA A 472 0.70 -14.84 -3.47
C ALA A 472 0.77 -14.75 -1.93
N TYR A 473 -0.35 -14.77 -1.21
CA TYR A 473 -0.37 -14.84 0.26
C TYR A 473 0.26 -16.14 0.80
N SER A 474 0.05 -17.28 0.13
CA SER A 474 0.79 -18.51 0.48
C SER A 474 2.30 -18.30 0.41
N SER A 475 2.76 -17.57 -0.61
CA SER A 475 4.18 -17.26 -0.80
C SER A 475 4.70 -16.32 0.30
N VAL A 476 3.89 -15.36 0.77
CA VAL A 476 4.22 -14.51 1.94
C VAL A 476 4.43 -15.37 3.19
N ALA A 477 3.47 -16.24 3.50
CA ALA A 477 3.52 -17.11 4.68
C ALA A 477 4.75 -18.04 4.65
N ASP A 478 5.07 -18.61 3.48
CA ASP A 478 6.23 -19.49 3.33
C ASP A 478 7.56 -18.72 3.40
N LEU A 479 7.63 -17.51 2.85
CA LEU A 479 8.83 -16.66 2.89
C LEU A 479 9.19 -16.20 4.31
N LEU A 480 8.18 -15.91 5.13
CA LEU A 480 8.35 -15.43 6.50
C LEU A 480 8.37 -16.56 7.54
N LYS A 481 8.23 -17.81 7.10
CA LYS A 481 8.14 -18.97 7.97
C LYS A 481 9.31 -19.04 8.97
N GLY A 482 8.97 -19.17 10.25
CA GLY A 482 9.94 -19.27 11.34
C GLY A 482 10.55 -17.93 11.77
N SER A 483 10.01 -16.81 11.29
CA SER A 483 10.36 -15.50 11.84
C SER A 483 10.05 -15.43 13.34
N LYS A 484 10.83 -14.61 14.04
CA LYS A 484 10.63 -14.26 15.45
C LYS A 484 10.17 -12.82 15.63
N ASP A 485 10.09 -12.07 14.53
CA ASP A 485 9.56 -10.73 14.53
C ASP A 485 8.04 -10.78 14.69
N LYS A 486 7.50 -9.98 15.61
CA LYS A 486 6.08 -10.04 15.95
C LYS A 486 5.19 -9.61 14.79
N GLU A 487 5.61 -8.60 14.02
CA GLU A 487 4.81 -8.14 12.89
C GLU A 487 4.92 -9.07 11.70
N GLU A 488 6.08 -9.69 11.45
CA GLU A 488 6.16 -10.77 10.46
C GLU A 488 5.30 -11.98 10.86
N ILE A 489 5.24 -12.32 12.15
CA ILE A 489 4.35 -13.38 12.66
C ILE A 489 2.87 -13.02 12.42
N HIS A 490 2.46 -11.79 12.76
CA HIS A 490 1.11 -11.31 12.50
C HIS A 490 0.79 -11.36 11.00
N LEU A 491 1.72 -10.93 10.14
CA LEU A 491 1.57 -10.99 8.69
C LEU A 491 1.43 -12.42 8.14
N ILE A 492 2.14 -13.41 8.70
CA ILE A 492 1.95 -14.82 8.33
C ILE A 492 0.52 -15.24 8.64
N ALA A 493 0.02 -14.92 9.84
CA ALA A 493 -1.35 -15.21 10.21
C ALA A 493 -2.33 -14.53 9.24
N THR A 494 -2.09 -13.26 8.89
CA THR A 494 -2.95 -12.48 7.97
C THR A 494 -2.98 -13.10 6.59
N SER A 495 -1.83 -13.56 6.12
CA SER A 495 -1.71 -14.22 4.83
C SER A 495 -2.49 -15.53 4.78
N LEU A 496 -2.40 -16.37 5.83
CA LEU A 496 -3.15 -17.62 5.92
C LEU A 496 -4.66 -17.38 6.05
N HIS A 497 -5.07 -16.38 6.82
CA HIS A 497 -6.47 -15.99 6.95
C HIS A 497 -7.05 -15.51 5.62
N ARG A 498 -6.38 -14.54 4.95
CA ARG A 498 -6.79 -14.03 3.64
C ARG A 498 -6.83 -15.14 2.59
N GLN A 499 -5.88 -16.08 2.63
CA GLN A 499 -5.90 -17.24 1.76
C GLN A 499 -7.16 -18.10 1.97
N GLY A 500 -7.55 -18.34 3.23
CA GLY A 500 -8.78 -19.03 3.57
C GLY A 500 -10.03 -18.32 3.04
N ASP A 501 -10.13 -17.01 3.27
CA ASP A 501 -11.25 -16.18 2.81
C ASP A 501 -11.38 -16.21 1.28
N LEU A 502 -10.26 -16.03 0.58
CA LEU A 502 -10.23 -15.96 -0.87
C LEU A 502 -10.63 -17.28 -1.51
N PHE A 503 -10.10 -18.41 -1.03
CA PHE A 503 -10.54 -19.71 -1.52
C PHE A 503 -12.01 -20.00 -1.19
N GLY A 504 -12.52 -19.51 -0.05
CA GLY A 504 -13.93 -19.61 0.30
C GLY A 504 -14.80 -18.85 -0.70
N LYS A 505 -14.42 -17.60 -1.02
CA LYS A 505 -15.11 -16.76 -2.02
C LYS A 505 -15.13 -17.38 -3.41
N THR A 506 -14.09 -18.11 -3.79
CA THR A 506 -14.02 -18.77 -5.11
C THR A 506 -14.60 -20.18 -5.12
N GLY A 507 -15.25 -20.60 -4.01
CA GLY A 507 -15.93 -21.89 -3.89
C GLY A 507 -14.99 -23.08 -3.69
N ASN A 508 -13.71 -22.84 -3.43
CA ASN A 508 -12.73 -23.90 -3.15
C ASN A 508 -12.67 -24.20 -1.65
N SER A 509 -13.72 -24.82 -1.13
CA SER A 509 -13.89 -25.16 0.29
C SER A 509 -12.72 -25.99 0.86
N GLU A 510 -12.18 -26.94 0.09
CA GLU A 510 -11.06 -27.77 0.53
C GLU A 510 -9.80 -26.94 0.80
N LYS A 511 -9.42 -26.03 -0.11
CA LYS A 511 -8.26 -25.16 0.07
C LYS A 511 -8.51 -24.09 1.14
N SER A 512 -9.74 -23.61 1.26
CA SER A 512 -10.16 -22.67 2.31
C SER A 512 -9.97 -23.29 3.69
N ILE A 513 -10.52 -24.49 3.92
CA ILE A 513 -10.32 -25.25 5.17
C ILE A 513 -8.83 -25.52 5.40
N ALA A 514 -8.07 -25.93 4.38
CA ALA A 514 -6.65 -26.21 4.53
C ALA A 514 -5.84 -24.98 4.99
N ALA A 515 -6.17 -23.78 4.49
CA ALA A 515 -5.51 -22.54 4.90
C ALA A 515 -5.87 -22.16 6.35
N TYR A 516 -7.15 -22.25 6.72
CA TYR A 516 -7.59 -22.01 8.08
C TYR A 516 -7.03 -23.02 9.09
N GLU A 517 -7.01 -24.31 8.78
CA GLU A 517 -6.42 -25.31 9.67
C GLU A 517 -4.90 -25.12 9.82
N LYS A 518 -4.22 -24.62 8.78
CA LYS A 518 -2.81 -24.22 8.90
C LYS A 518 -2.64 -23.03 9.85
N LEU A 519 -3.48 -22.00 9.74
CA LEU A 519 -3.52 -20.86 10.67
C LEU A 519 -3.75 -21.34 12.12
N LEU A 520 -4.74 -22.19 12.34
CA LEU A 520 -5.04 -22.73 13.67
C LEU A 520 -3.89 -23.58 14.21
N SER A 521 -3.34 -24.49 13.41
CA SER A 521 -2.22 -25.34 13.82
C SER A 521 -0.97 -24.54 14.22
N ASP A 522 -0.67 -23.47 13.49
CA ASP A 522 0.53 -22.68 13.73
C ASP A 522 0.35 -21.67 14.89
N PHE A 523 -0.88 -21.20 15.14
CA PHE A 523 -1.13 -20.04 15.99
C PHE A 523 -2.19 -20.19 17.09
N GLU A 524 -2.77 -21.38 17.31
CA GLU A 524 -3.78 -21.65 18.36
C GLU A 524 -3.40 -21.11 19.75
N LYS A 525 -2.10 -21.16 20.10
CA LYS A 525 -1.59 -20.75 21.42
C LYS A 525 -0.87 -19.41 21.40
N ASN A 526 -1.08 -18.59 20.37
CA ASN A 526 -0.46 -17.28 20.28
C ASN A 526 -1.14 -16.31 21.26
N ASP A 527 -0.33 -15.48 21.92
CA ASP A 527 -0.79 -14.50 22.90
C ASP A 527 -1.19 -13.15 22.27
N ASP A 528 -0.91 -12.93 20.97
CA ASP A 528 -1.32 -11.71 20.24
C ASP A 528 -2.84 -11.73 19.97
N ASP A 529 -3.54 -10.74 20.51
CA ASP A 529 -4.99 -10.61 20.40
C ASP A 529 -5.48 -10.55 18.95
N ARG A 530 -4.72 -9.90 18.04
CA ARG A 530 -5.08 -9.80 16.62
C ARG A 530 -5.09 -11.19 15.97
N ILE A 531 -4.05 -11.98 16.25
CA ILE A 531 -3.92 -13.35 15.73
C ILE A 531 -4.99 -14.25 16.34
N ARG A 532 -5.29 -14.10 17.63
CA ARG A 532 -6.38 -14.84 18.27
C ARG A 532 -7.73 -14.56 17.62
N THR A 533 -8.05 -13.29 17.30
CA THR A 533 -9.28 -12.96 16.56
C THR A 533 -9.39 -13.73 15.25
N MET A 534 -8.31 -13.73 14.46
CA MET A 534 -8.30 -14.43 13.17
C MET A 534 -8.40 -15.96 13.33
N CYS A 535 -7.84 -16.53 14.39
CA CYS A 535 -8.05 -17.94 14.69
C CYS A 535 -9.52 -18.23 15.06
N ARG A 536 -10.20 -17.34 15.79
CA ARG A 536 -11.64 -17.51 16.10
C ARG A 536 -12.48 -17.45 14.83
N GLU A 537 -12.24 -16.45 13.99
CA GLU A 537 -12.90 -16.32 12.68
C GLU A 537 -12.66 -17.56 11.83
N ALA A 538 -11.42 -18.05 11.76
CA ALA A 538 -11.07 -19.26 11.02
C ALA A 538 -11.85 -20.50 11.52
N VAL A 539 -12.01 -20.68 12.84
CA VAL A 539 -12.82 -21.77 13.39
C VAL A 539 -14.29 -21.65 12.96
N ILE A 540 -14.86 -20.45 13.02
CA ILE A 540 -16.25 -20.20 12.60
C ILE A 540 -16.41 -20.46 11.10
N LYS A 541 -15.46 -20.00 10.26
CA LYS A 541 -15.49 -20.20 8.81
C LYS A 541 -15.37 -21.69 8.45
N VAL A 542 -14.45 -22.42 9.07
CA VAL A 542 -14.30 -23.88 8.87
C VAL A 542 -15.58 -24.60 9.29
N ALA A 543 -16.14 -24.24 10.44
CA ALA A 543 -17.39 -24.83 10.92
C ALA A 543 -18.56 -24.58 9.97
N GLY A 544 -18.74 -23.34 9.51
CA GLY A 544 -19.79 -22.98 8.55
C GLY A 544 -19.66 -23.72 7.21
N VAL A 545 -18.43 -23.99 6.73
CA VAL A 545 -18.23 -24.79 5.51
C VAL A 545 -18.71 -26.25 5.72
N PHE A 546 -18.43 -26.83 6.88
CA PHE A 546 -18.86 -28.18 7.21
C PHE A 546 -20.37 -28.28 7.50
N GLU A 547 -20.96 -27.29 8.16
CA GLU A 547 -22.41 -27.21 8.41
C GLU A 547 -23.22 -27.08 7.10
N ASN A 548 -22.69 -26.35 6.13
CA ASN A 548 -23.30 -26.22 4.80
C ASN A 548 -23.07 -27.44 3.90
N SER A 549 -22.31 -28.45 4.37
CA SER A 549 -22.18 -29.70 3.64
C SER A 549 -23.42 -30.57 3.85
N ASP A 550 -23.83 -31.33 2.84
CA ASP A 550 -24.93 -32.31 2.95
C ASP A 550 -24.60 -33.50 3.87
N ASN A 551 -23.42 -33.49 4.52
CA ASN A 551 -22.95 -34.56 5.38
C ASN A 551 -23.08 -34.18 6.86
N PRO A 552 -24.02 -34.78 7.61
CA PRO A 552 -24.24 -34.44 9.01
C PRO A 552 -23.05 -34.81 9.92
N GLU A 553 -22.18 -35.74 9.52
CA GLU A 553 -20.95 -36.03 10.27
C GLU A 553 -19.93 -34.89 10.20
N ASP A 554 -19.93 -34.11 9.13
CA ASP A 554 -19.05 -32.96 8.99
C ASP A 554 -19.56 -31.79 9.86
N ALA A 555 -20.87 -31.57 9.92
CA ALA A 555 -21.48 -30.63 10.87
C ALA A 555 -21.19 -31.00 12.34
N LEU A 556 -21.14 -32.29 12.70
CA LEU A 556 -20.69 -32.70 14.04
C LEU A 556 -19.23 -32.34 14.30
N LYS A 557 -18.33 -32.56 13.33
CA LYS A 557 -16.92 -32.16 13.45
C LYS A 557 -16.77 -30.64 13.59
N ALA A 558 -17.61 -29.87 12.91
CA ALA A 558 -17.65 -28.41 12.99
C ALA A 558 -17.89 -27.95 14.43
N HIS A 559 -18.95 -28.47 15.05
CA HIS A 559 -19.26 -28.16 16.44
C HIS A 559 -18.17 -28.62 17.40
N ASP A 560 -17.60 -29.82 17.20
CA ASP A 560 -16.47 -30.30 18.00
C ASP A 560 -15.24 -29.40 17.90
N ARG A 561 -14.99 -28.83 16.72
CA ARG A 561 -13.88 -27.89 16.53
C ARG A 561 -14.11 -26.58 17.29
N ILE A 562 -15.31 -26.00 17.21
CA ILE A 562 -15.69 -24.81 17.98
C ILE A 562 -15.53 -25.07 19.48
N ILE A 563 -16.12 -26.17 19.97
CA ILE A 563 -16.11 -26.52 21.38
C ILE A 563 -14.68 -26.70 21.87
N SER A 564 -13.87 -27.49 21.16
CA SER A 564 -12.49 -27.79 21.60
C SER A 564 -11.55 -26.59 21.54
N PHE A 565 -11.70 -25.71 20.55
CA PHE A 565 -10.80 -24.57 20.37
C PHE A 565 -11.12 -23.41 21.33
N LEU A 566 -12.41 -23.13 21.55
CA LEU A 566 -12.87 -22.03 22.40
C LEU A 566 -13.14 -22.49 23.85
N ASP A 567 -12.83 -23.75 24.19
CA ASP A 567 -13.06 -24.27 25.52
C ASP A 567 -12.26 -23.51 26.58
N GLY A 568 -12.94 -23.05 27.62
CA GLY A 568 -12.30 -22.40 28.78
C GLY A 568 -11.96 -20.94 28.56
N SER A 569 -12.45 -20.33 27.49
CA SER A 569 -12.39 -18.89 27.30
C SER A 569 -13.21 -18.13 28.35
N ASP A 570 -12.68 -17.00 28.80
CA ASP A 570 -13.36 -16.05 29.69
C ASP A 570 -14.16 -14.98 28.89
N LEU A 571 -14.07 -15.00 27.55
CA LEU A 571 -14.75 -14.03 26.69
C LEU A 571 -16.21 -14.44 26.47
N GLN A 572 -17.13 -13.52 26.79
CA GLN A 572 -18.57 -13.80 26.75
C GLN A 572 -19.07 -14.26 25.38
N GLU A 573 -18.54 -13.66 24.30
CA GLU A 573 -18.89 -14.02 22.92
C GLU A 573 -18.46 -15.45 22.58
N GLU A 574 -17.29 -15.89 23.05
CA GLU A 574 -16.79 -17.25 22.84
C GLU A 574 -17.56 -18.27 23.67
N ILE A 575 -17.91 -17.91 24.90
CA ILE A 575 -18.78 -18.72 25.76
C ILE A 575 -20.13 -18.93 25.08
N GLU A 576 -20.70 -17.89 24.45
CA GLU A 576 -21.95 -17.99 23.70
C GLU A 576 -21.80 -18.92 22.49
N LEU A 577 -20.74 -18.76 21.69
CA LEU A 577 -20.44 -19.63 20.55
C LEU A 577 -20.29 -21.11 20.97
N VAL A 578 -19.54 -21.39 22.04
CA VAL A 578 -19.39 -22.74 22.59
C VAL A 578 -20.74 -23.29 23.04
N SER A 579 -21.56 -22.48 23.72
CA SER A 579 -22.88 -22.91 24.18
C SER A 579 -23.79 -23.29 23.01
N LYS A 580 -23.83 -22.47 21.95
CA LYS A 580 -24.61 -22.75 20.73
C LYS A 580 -24.09 -24.01 20.03
N ALA A 581 -22.77 -24.16 19.89
CA ALA A 581 -22.17 -25.34 19.27
C ALA A 581 -22.46 -26.63 20.06
N MET A 582 -22.35 -26.62 21.39
CA MET A 582 -22.69 -27.77 22.24
C MET A 582 -24.17 -28.17 22.10
N TYR A 583 -25.07 -27.19 22.13
CA TYR A 583 -26.51 -27.43 21.98
C TYR A 583 -26.87 -27.94 20.57
N ASN A 584 -26.32 -27.31 19.52
CA ASN A 584 -26.56 -27.71 18.14
C ASN A 584 -26.01 -29.10 17.85
N LYS A 585 -24.83 -29.45 18.40
CA LYS A 585 -24.28 -30.81 18.34
C LYS A 585 -25.22 -31.83 18.97
N ALA A 586 -25.71 -31.57 20.18
CA ALA A 586 -26.65 -32.48 20.85
C ALA A 586 -27.94 -32.66 20.04
N SER A 587 -28.51 -31.54 19.56
CA SER A 587 -29.71 -31.55 18.70
C SER A 587 -29.50 -32.28 17.38
N LEU A 588 -28.32 -32.17 16.76
CA LEU A 588 -27.98 -32.88 15.53
C LEU A 588 -27.84 -34.38 15.79
N LEU A 589 -27.20 -34.80 16.88
CA LEU A 589 -27.12 -36.20 17.28
C LEU A 589 -28.50 -36.83 17.51
N GLU A 590 -29.46 -36.07 18.06
CA GLU A 590 -30.86 -36.51 18.15
C GLU A 590 -31.49 -36.73 16.78
N LYS A 591 -31.31 -35.78 15.85
CA LYS A 591 -31.82 -35.90 14.47
C LYS A 591 -31.22 -37.11 13.74
N LEU A 592 -30.00 -37.49 14.07
CA LEU A 592 -29.32 -38.69 13.56
C LEU A 592 -29.68 -39.98 14.31
N GLU A 593 -30.60 -39.91 15.28
CA GLU A 593 -31.01 -41.03 16.14
C GLU A 593 -29.85 -41.63 16.97
N ARG A 594 -28.75 -40.89 17.17
CA ARG A 594 -27.61 -41.26 18.02
C ARG A 594 -27.89 -40.91 19.48
N PHE A 595 -28.98 -41.44 20.03
CA PHE A 595 -29.55 -40.98 21.31
C PHE A 595 -28.62 -41.09 22.52
N GLU A 596 -27.74 -42.10 22.58
CA GLU A 596 -26.77 -42.23 23.68
C GLU A 596 -25.74 -41.08 23.66
N GLU A 597 -25.27 -40.70 22.48
CA GLU A 597 -24.32 -39.60 22.31
C GLU A 597 -25.01 -38.24 22.49
N ALA A 598 -26.26 -38.11 22.04
CA ALA A 598 -27.07 -36.92 22.26
C ALA A 598 -27.31 -36.69 23.77
N LEU A 599 -27.61 -37.75 24.52
CA LEU A 599 -27.80 -37.67 25.97
C LEU A 599 -26.52 -37.19 26.66
N ASP A 600 -25.37 -37.77 26.31
CA ASP A 600 -24.06 -37.36 26.84
C ASP A 600 -23.75 -35.88 26.49
N ALA A 601 -24.02 -35.47 25.24
CA ALA A 601 -23.81 -34.08 24.81
C ALA A 601 -24.72 -33.08 25.58
N HIS A 602 -25.99 -33.42 25.83
CA HIS A 602 -26.89 -32.61 26.65
C HIS A 602 -26.46 -32.56 28.12
N GLU A 603 -26.02 -33.69 28.69
CA GLU A 603 -25.49 -33.74 30.05
C GLU A 603 -24.24 -32.85 30.20
N GLN A 604 -23.34 -32.86 29.21
CA GLN A 604 -22.18 -31.97 29.17
C GLN A 604 -22.60 -30.50 29.09
N PHE A 605 -23.57 -30.15 28.23
CA PHE A 605 -24.10 -28.80 28.10
C PHE A 605 -24.72 -28.29 29.41
N ILE A 606 -25.61 -29.09 30.03
CA ILE A 606 -26.27 -28.75 31.29
C ILE A 606 -25.25 -28.62 32.42
N THR A 607 -24.28 -29.54 32.51
CA THR A 607 -23.24 -29.48 33.54
C THR A 607 -22.42 -28.20 33.46
N ARG A 608 -22.21 -27.69 32.24
CA ARG A 608 -21.39 -26.50 32.01
C ARG A 608 -22.16 -25.19 32.19
N PHE A 609 -23.43 -25.13 31.79
CA PHE A 609 -24.19 -23.88 31.66
C PHE A 609 -25.51 -23.82 32.46
N GLY A 610 -25.95 -24.93 33.06
CA GLY A 610 -27.16 -25.02 33.90
C GLY A 610 -26.86 -24.86 35.38
#